data_AF-A0A9N9KMA3-F1
#
_entry.id   AF-A0A9N9KMA3-F1
#
_cell.length_a   1.000
_cell.length_b   1.000
_cell.length_c   1.000
_cell.angle_alpha   90.00
_cell.angle_beta   90.00
_cell.angle_gamma   90.00
#
_symmetry.space_group_name_H-M   'P 1'
#
loop_
_entity.id
_entity.type
_entity.pdbx_description
1 polymer ?
#
loop_
_entity_poly.entity_id
_entity_poly.type
_entity_poly.pdbx_seq_one_letter_code
_entity_poly.pdbx_strand_id
1 'polypeptide(L)'
;YNIIEEGIYPSPSILKYTAKPGQYKIPDDYKIKTIWGKPNKEITIIASINYVNNQPIYKIEWVNKKTYKEEEVYSDKSSSNAALLFSKKYNEGKKTAYPGPEIFGLQIECVEKER
;
A
#
# COMPACT_ATOMS: atom_id res chain seq x y z
N TYR A 1 -9.48 -8.27 1.43
CA TYR A 1 -9.06 -7.18 0.55
C TYR A 1 -10.16 -6.94 -0.46
N ASN A 2 -10.43 -5.69 -0.83
CA ASN A 2 -11.33 -5.36 -1.92
C ASN A 2 -10.50 -4.61 -2.97
N ILE A 3 -10.36 -5.20 -4.16
CA ILE A 3 -9.54 -4.62 -5.22
C ILE A 3 -10.38 -3.59 -5.97
N ILE A 4 -9.86 -2.36 -6.06
CA ILE A 4 -10.51 -1.27 -6.79
C ILE A 4 -9.97 -1.25 -8.22
N GLU A 5 -8.64 -1.30 -8.35
CA GLU A 5 -7.92 -1.38 -9.63
C GLU A 5 -6.81 -2.44 -9.48
N GLU A 6 -6.85 -3.47 -10.33
CA GLU A 6 -5.87 -4.56 -10.35
C GLU A 6 -4.49 -4.11 -10.85
N GLY A 7 -4.45 -3.00 -11.59
CA GLY A 7 -3.22 -2.50 -12.19
C GLY A 7 -2.64 -3.46 -13.24
N ILE A 8 -1.41 -3.18 -13.64
CA ILE A 8 -0.65 -4.03 -14.57
C ILE A 8 0.78 -4.19 -14.09
N TYR A 9 1.41 -5.31 -14.42
CA TYR A 9 2.84 -5.43 -14.20
C TYR A 9 3.61 -4.65 -15.26
N PRO A 10 4.51 -3.73 -14.85
CA PRO A 10 5.37 -3.03 -15.78
C PRO A 10 6.27 -3.98 -16.58
N SER A 11 6.83 -3.46 -17.68
CA SER A 11 7.77 -4.23 -18.49
C SER A 11 8.98 -4.70 -17.66
N PRO A 12 9.62 -5.84 -18.02
CA PRO A 12 10.67 -6.44 -17.20
C PRO A 12 11.87 -5.52 -16.88
N SER A 13 12.12 -4.50 -17.71
CA SER A 13 13.22 -3.54 -17.51
C SER A 13 12.97 -2.56 -16.37
N ILE A 14 11.71 -2.31 -16.01
CA ILE A 14 11.31 -1.36 -14.95
C ILE A 14 10.63 -2.05 -13.76
N LEU A 15 10.15 -3.29 -13.93
CA LEU A 15 9.49 -4.08 -12.90
C LEU A 15 10.33 -4.15 -11.61
N LYS A 16 9.71 -3.80 -10.48
CA LYS A 16 10.33 -3.85 -9.16
C LYS A 16 9.73 -4.98 -8.34
N TYR A 17 10.45 -5.37 -7.30
CA TYR A 17 10.02 -6.40 -6.36
C TYR A 17 10.17 -5.94 -4.92
N THR A 18 9.37 -6.49 -4.02
CA THR A 18 9.59 -6.34 -2.58
C THR A 18 10.84 -7.11 -2.12
N ALA A 19 11.40 -6.70 -0.98
CA ALA A 19 12.57 -7.35 -0.39
C ALA A 19 12.22 -8.74 0.20
N LYS A 20 13.21 -9.64 0.29
CA LYS A 20 13.07 -10.96 0.94
C LYS A 20 12.87 -10.82 2.46
N PRO A 21 12.16 -11.76 3.13
CA PRO A 21 11.43 -12.90 2.56
C PRO A 21 10.07 -12.47 2.00
N GLY A 22 9.70 -12.96 0.81
CA GLY A 22 8.50 -12.53 0.08
C GLY A 22 8.82 -11.50 -1.00
N GLN A 23 9.27 -12.00 -2.15
CA GLN A 23 9.62 -11.19 -3.32
C GLN A 23 8.42 -11.12 -4.27
N TYR A 24 7.51 -10.18 -4.01
CA TYR A 24 6.31 -9.95 -4.81
C TYR A 24 6.58 -8.94 -5.90
N LYS A 25 6.00 -9.14 -7.09
CA LYS A 25 6.02 -8.17 -8.17
C LYS A 25 5.21 -6.95 -7.77
N ILE A 26 5.71 -5.76 -8.08
CA ILE A 26 5.03 -4.50 -7.77
C ILE A 26 4.25 -4.05 -9.02
N PRO A 27 2.91 -3.99 -8.97
CA PRO A 27 2.08 -3.50 -10.07
C PRO A 27 2.10 -1.97 -10.16
N ASP A 28 1.78 -1.48 -11.35
CA ASP A 28 1.48 -0.08 -11.66
C ASP A 28 -0.03 0.14 -11.76
N ASP A 29 -0.49 1.38 -11.54
CA ASP A 29 -1.90 1.76 -11.49
C ASP A 29 -2.76 0.82 -10.61
N TYR A 30 -2.18 0.40 -9.48
CA TYR A 30 -2.82 -0.54 -8.56
C TYR A 30 -3.51 0.19 -7.42
N LYS A 31 -4.72 -0.26 -7.06
CA LYS A 31 -5.48 0.33 -5.96
C LYS A 31 -6.36 -0.70 -5.26
N ILE A 32 -6.24 -0.74 -3.94
CA ILE A 32 -7.06 -1.61 -3.10
C ILE A 32 -7.61 -0.88 -1.89
N LYS A 33 -8.74 -1.39 -1.41
CA LYS A 33 -9.32 -1.06 -0.13
C LYS A 33 -9.12 -2.21 0.84
N THR A 34 -8.63 -1.87 2.03
CA THR A 34 -8.40 -2.86 3.08
C THR A 34 -8.74 -2.31 4.45
N ILE A 35 -9.08 -3.19 5.37
CA ILE A 35 -9.50 -2.87 6.74
C ILE A 35 -8.41 -3.39 7.67
N TRP A 36 -7.89 -2.52 8.51
CA TRP A 36 -6.79 -2.81 9.43
C TRP A 36 -7.16 -2.48 10.87
N GLY A 37 -6.46 -3.09 11.81
CA GLY A 37 -6.63 -2.83 13.25
C GLY A 37 -7.36 -3.95 13.97
N LYS A 38 -7.59 -3.74 15.27
CA LYS A 38 -8.32 -4.70 16.11
C LYS A 38 -9.83 -4.51 15.95
N PRO A 39 -10.65 -5.53 16.26
CA PRO A 39 -12.09 -5.38 16.37
C PRO A 39 -12.44 -4.14 17.21
N ASN A 40 -13.44 -3.37 16.77
CA ASN A 40 -13.87 -2.09 17.36
C ASN A 40 -12.90 -0.90 17.22
N LYS A 41 -11.69 -1.11 16.67
CA LYS A 41 -10.70 -0.06 16.36
C LYS A 41 -10.21 -0.16 14.91
N GLU A 42 -11.04 -0.74 14.06
CA GLU A 42 -10.75 -0.94 12.66
C GLU A 42 -10.65 0.40 11.93
N ILE A 43 -9.74 0.50 10.98
CA ILE A 43 -9.58 1.60 10.06
C ILE A 43 -9.68 1.06 8.64
N THR A 44 -10.51 1.71 7.84
CA THR A 44 -10.52 1.47 6.40
C THR A 44 -9.48 2.36 5.75
N ILE A 45 -8.58 1.75 4.99
CA ILE A 45 -7.56 2.45 4.23
C ILE A 45 -7.68 2.10 2.75
N ILE A 46 -7.25 3.02 1.90
CA ILE A 46 -7.05 2.81 0.47
C ILE A 46 -5.54 2.84 0.24
N ALA A 47 -4.99 1.77 -0.31
CA ALA A 47 -3.58 1.66 -0.64
C ALA A 47 -3.45 1.65 -2.17
N SER A 48 -2.56 2.47 -2.71
CA SER A 48 -2.33 2.54 -4.17
C SER A 48 -0.85 2.62 -4.53
N ILE A 49 -0.53 2.09 -5.71
CA ILE A 49 0.83 2.07 -6.26
C ILE A 49 0.78 2.61 -7.67
N ASN A 50 1.62 3.62 -7.93
CA ASN A 50 1.75 4.24 -9.25
C ASN A 50 3.24 4.39 -9.57
N TYR A 51 3.65 4.09 -10.79
CA TYR A 51 5.01 4.27 -11.25
C TYR A 51 5.20 5.68 -11.81
N VAL A 52 6.07 6.46 -11.18
CA VAL A 52 6.47 7.78 -11.67
C VAL A 52 7.96 7.74 -11.94
N ASN A 53 8.38 8.11 -13.15
CA ASN A 53 9.77 8.04 -13.60
C ASN A 53 10.40 6.64 -13.37
N ASN A 54 9.67 5.58 -13.71
CA ASN A 54 10.07 4.17 -13.55
C ASN A 54 10.30 3.72 -12.09
N GLN A 55 9.77 4.45 -11.11
CA GLN A 55 9.85 4.10 -9.69
C GLN A 55 8.45 4.00 -9.07
N PRO A 56 8.15 2.95 -8.29
CA PRO A 56 6.86 2.82 -7.63
C PRO A 56 6.73 3.82 -6.48
N ILE A 57 5.66 4.60 -6.51
CA ILE A 57 5.20 5.44 -5.41
C ILE A 57 4.06 4.72 -4.70
N TYR A 58 4.26 4.49 -3.41
CA TYR A 58 3.31 3.84 -2.53
C TYR A 58 2.51 4.89 -1.78
N LYS A 59 1.19 4.90 -1.95
CA LYS A 59 0.28 5.83 -1.27
C LYS A 59 -0.68 5.08 -0.35
N ILE A 60 -0.95 5.64 0.82
CA ILE A 60 -1.97 5.15 1.76
C ILE A 60 -2.85 6.33 2.14
N GLU A 61 -4.15 6.17 1.97
CA GLU A 61 -5.20 7.16 2.24
C GLU A 61 -6.18 6.59 3.26
N TRP A 62 -6.63 7.42 4.19
CA TRP A 62 -7.65 7.04 5.16
C TRP A 62 -8.44 8.25 5.64
N VAL A 63 -9.61 7.98 6.21
CA VAL A 63 -10.39 8.99 6.91
C VAL A 63 -10.11 8.88 8.40
N ASN A 64 -9.64 9.96 9.01
CA ASN A 64 -9.40 10.01 10.44
C ASN A 64 -10.73 10.10 11.19
N LYS A 65 -11.06 9.05 11.98
CA LYS A 65 -12.32 8.97 12.72
C LYS A 65 -12.53 10.08 13.75
N LYS A 66 -11.46 10.70 14.27
CA LYS A 66 -11.56 11.77 15.27
C LYS A 66 -11.86 13.12 14.62
N THR A 67 -11.21 13.41 13.49
CA THR A 67 -11.27 14.73 12.84
C THR A 67 -12.20 14.76 11.63
N TYR A 68 -12.65 13.59 11.15
CA TYR A 68 -13.40 13.39 9.91
C TYR A 68 -12.70 13.96 8.67
N LYS A 69 -11.38 14.10 8.72
CA LYS A 69 -10.55 14.56 7.61
C LYS A 69 -9.91 13.40 6.88
N GLU A 70 -9.78 13.56 5.58
CA GLU A 70 -8.94 12.70 4.75
C GLU A 70 -7.47 12.97 5.06
N GLU A 71 -6.73 11.91 5.31
CA GLU A 71 -5.31 11.96 5.53
C GLU A 71 -4.62 10.99 4.58
N GLU A 72 -3.43 11.37 4.15
CA GLU A 72 -2.60 10.56 3.29
C GLU A 72 -1.15 10.54 3.73
N VAL A 73 -0.46 9.50 3.30
CA VAL A 73 1.00 9.40 3.27
C VAL A 73 1.43 8.79 1.95
N TYR A 74 2.62 9.16 1.49
CA TYR A 74 3.25 8.52 0.34
C TYR A 74 4.70 8.16 0.66
N SER A 75 5.23 7.19 -0.08
CA SER A 75 6.65 6.86 -0.06
C SER A 75 7.11 6.43 -1.44
N ASP A 76 8.28 6.92 -1.84
CA ASP A 76 9.05 6.51 -3.02
C ASP A 76 10.08 5.40 -2.69
N LYS A 77 10.18 4.98 -1.43
CA LYS A 77 11.21 4.03 -0.95
C LYS A 77 10.72 2.59 -0.98
N SER A 78 9.60 2.31 -0.31
CA SER A 78 9.02 0.96 -0.21
C SER A 78 7.64 0.98 0.41
N SER A 79 6.87 -0.09 0.19
CA SER A 79 5.60 -0.36 0.87
C SER A 79 5.75 -0.36 2.40
N SER A 80 6.84 -0.94 2.91
CA SER A 80 7.14 -0.94 4.35
C SER A 80 7.41 0.45 4.92
N ASN A 81 8.06 1.33 4.16
CA ASN A 81 8.27 2.72 4.59
C ASN A 81 6.94 3.50 4.59
N ALA A 82 6.07 3.30 3.60
CA ALA A 82 4.72 3.88 3.59
C ALA A 82 3.89 3.41 4.80
N ALA A 83 3.92 2.11 5.11
CA ALA A 83 3.26 1.54 6.29
C ALA A 83 3.77 2.14 7.61
N LEU A 84 5.08 2.37 7.71
CA LEU A 84 5.68 3.03 8.88
C LEU A 84 5.20 4.49 9.02
N LEU A 85 5.16 5.25 7.93
CA LEU A 85 4.65 6.62 7.92
C LEU A 85 3.18 6.66 8.33
N PHE A 86 2.37 5.76 7.79
CA PHE A 86 0.98 5.58 8.19
C PHE A 86 0.85 5.31 9.69
N SER A 87 1.57 4.32 10.23
CA SER A 87 1.51 4.00 11.66
C SER A 87 1.90 5.18 12.55
N LYS A 88 2.92 5.95 12.14
CA LYS A 88 3.37 7.12 12.90
C LYS A 88 2.30 8.21 12.92
N LYS A 89 1.68 8.48 11.78
CA LYS A 89 0.65 9.53 11.65
C LYS A 89 -0.66 9.12 12.33
N TYR A 90 -1.11 7.87 12.12
CA TYR A 90 -2.36 7.38 12.68
C TYR A 90 -2.33 7.17 14.21
N ASN A 91 -1.23 6.64 14.76
CA ASN A 91 -1.14 6.34 16.20
C ASN A 91 -0.38 7.42 17.01
N GLU A 92 -0.30 8.66 16.52
CA GLU A 92 0.38 9.75 17.22
C GLU A 92 1.83 9.38 17.64
N GLY A 93 2.54 8.65 16.77
CA GLY A 93 3.93 8.23 16.99
C GLY A 93 4.14 6.86 17.65
N LYS A 94 3.08 6.14 18.07
CA LYS A 94 3.22 4.76 18.55
C LYS A 94 3.50 3.79 17.40
N LYS A 95 4.54 2.97 17.54
CA LYS A 95 4.90 1.94 16.55
C LYS A 95 3.93 0.76 16.67
N THR A 96 3.03 0.63 15.70
CA THR A 96 2.42 -0.65 15.34
C THR A 96 3.07 -1.10 14.04
N ALA A 97 3.69 -2.28 14.05
CA ALA A 97 4.26 -2.85 12.84
C ALA A 97 3.12 -3.40 11.99
N TYR A 98 2.74 -2.68 10.94
CA TYR A 98 1.94 -3.22 9.86
C TYR A 98 2.89 -3.69 8.75
N PRO A 99 2.81 -4.95 8.30
CA PRO A 99 3.65 -5.43 7.21
C PRO A 99 3.30 -4.69 5.92
N GLY A 100 4.28 -4.01 5.32
CA GLY A 100 4.09 -3.21 4.11
C GLY A 100 3.42 -3.99 2.97
N PRO A 101 3.96 -5.14 2.54
CA PRO A 101 3.35 -5.94 1.49
C PRO A 101 1.89 -6.33 1.76
N GLU A 102 1.53 -6.61 3.01
CA GLU A 102 0.16 -6.96 3.37
C GLU A 102 -0.79 -5.77 3.29
N ILE A 103 -0.37 -4.58 3.73
CA ILE A 103 -1.20 -3.35 3.56
C ILE A 103 -1.57 -3.15 2.10
N PHE A 104 -0.61 -3.40 1.20
CA PHE A 104 -0.77 -3.29 -0.23
C PHE A 104 -1.29 -4.58 -0.88
N GLY A 105 -1.64 -5.62 -0.12
CA GLY A 105 -2.18 -6.86 -0.69
C GLY A 105 -1.28 -7.53 -1.74
N LEU A 106 0.03 -7.28 -1.74
CA LEU A 106 0.95 -7.73 -2.79
C LEU A 106 1.13 -9.25 -2.84
N GLN A 107 0.75 -9.95 -1.77
CA GLN A 107 0.71 -11.41 -1.71
C GLN A 107 -0.48 -12.03 -2.47
N ILE A 108 -1.46 -11.21 -2.87
CA ILE A 108 -2.63 -11.68 -3.61
C ILE A 108 -2.27 -11.65 -5.09
N GLU A 109 -2.37 -12.80 -5.75
CA GLU A 109 -2.27 -12.85 -7.21
C GLU A 109 -3.57 -12.31 -7.80
N CYS A 110 -3.58 -11.04 -8.20
CA CYS A 110 -4.78 -10.37 -8.69
C CYS A 110 -4.48 -9.25 -9.68
N VAL A 111 -3.45 -9.42 -10.53
CA VAL A 111 -3.04 -8.41 -11.53
C VAL A 111 -3.18 -9.03 -12.92
N GLU A 112 -3.75 -8.28 -13.87
CA GLU A 112 -3.82 -8.70 -15.27
C GLU A 112 -2.41 -8.95 -15.84
N LYS A 113 -2.23 -10.13 -16.43
CA LYS A 113 -0.93 -10.62 -16.88
C LYS A 113 -0.51 -9.94 -18.19
N GLU A 114 0.31 -8.90 -18.04
CA GLU A 114 1.20 -8.29 -19.03
C GLU A 114 0.50 -7.46 -20.14
N ARG A 115 1.13 -6.31 -20.45
CA ARG A 115 0.75 -5.37 -21.51
C ARG A 115 1.72 -5.49 -22.68
#